data_AF-A0A440V0R2-F1
#
_entry.id   AF-A0A440V0R2-F1
#
_cell.length_a   1.000
_cell.length_b   1.000
_cell.length_c   1.000
_cell.angle_alpha   90.00
_cell.angle_beta   90.00
_cell.angle_gamma   90.00
#
_symmetry.space_group_name_H-M   'P 1'
#
loop_
_entity.id
_entity.type
_entity.pdbx_description
1 polymer ?
#
loop_
_entity_poly.entity_id
_entity_poly.type
_entity_poly.pdbx_seq_one_letter_code
_entity_poly.pdbx_strand_id
1 'polypeptide(L)' 'AEESFVAQARLRGVAIAPGTSFRIADTPWHPAVRISLGSTTEGELRSGLSVVAKLLLGDPEHLLLAI' A
#
# COMPACT_ATOMS: atom_id res chain seq x y z
N ALA A 1 9.78 -1.06 4.77
CA ALA A 1 8.99 -2.21 5.25
C ALA A 1 7.51 -1.99 4.91
N GLU A 2 6.70 -3.05 4.85
CA GLU A 2 5.27 -3.04 4.45
C GLU A 2 4.44 -1.89 5.06
N GLU A 3 4.49 -1.72 6.38
CA GLU A 3 3.74 -0.66 7.09
C GLU A 3 4.08 0.75 6.58
N SER A 4 5.34 1.01 6.25
CA SER A 4 5.76 2.29 5.66
C SER A 4 5.20 2.47 4.25
N PHE A 5 5.11 1.40 3.45
CA PHE A 5 4.47 1.44 2.14
C PHE A 5 2.98 1.77 2.25
N VAL A 6 2.28 1.15 3.19
CA VAL A 6 0.86 1.44 3.48
C VAL A 6 0.67 2.89 3.94
N ALA A 7 1.52 3.39 4.83
CA ALA A 7 1.49 4.78 5.29
C ALA A 7 1.74 5.77 4.14
N GLN A 8 2.72 5.49 3.28
CA GLN A 8 3.04 6.29 2.10
C GLN A 8 1.90 6.34 1.07
N ALA A 9 1.20 5.23 0.86
CA ALA A 9 0.01 5.20 0.02
C ALA A 9 -1.11 6.06 0.61
N ARG A 10 -1.34 5.95 1.93
CA ARG A 10 -2.35 6.73 2.63
C ARG A 10 -2.10 8.24 2.56
N LEU A 11 -0.85 8.68 2.70
CA LEU A 11 -0.46 10.09 2.54
C LEU A 11 -0.72 10.62 1.12
N ARG A 12 -0.76 9.74 0.12
CA ARG A 12 -1.11 10.07 -1.28
C ARG A 12 -2.60 9.85 -1.59
N GLY A 13 -3.44 9.70 -0.57
CA GLY A 13 -4.89 9.57 -0.71
C GLY A 13 -5.37 8.18 -1.12
N VAL A 14 -4.51 7.15 -1.06
CA VAL A 14 -4.86 5.78 -1.45
C VAL A 14 -4.83 4.85 -0.25
N ALA A 15 -5.99 4.31 0.12
CA ALA A 15 -6.10 3.32 1.18
C ALA A 15 -5.84 1.91 0.63
N ILE A 16 -4.88 1.20 1.22
CA ILE A 16 -4.57 -0.21 0.97
C ILE A 16 -4.39 -0.92 2.32
N ALA A 17 -4.62 -2.23 2.37
CA ALA A 17 -4.46 -3.01 3.59
C ALA A 17 -3.12 -3.76 3.59
N PRO A 18 -2.41 -3.84 4.73
CA PRO A 18 -1.23 -4.68 4.82
C PRO A 18 -1.64 -6.16 4.71
N GLY A 19 -0.84 -6.96 4.01
CA GLY A 19 -0.97 -8.41 3.93
C GLY A 19 -0.90 -9.10 5.29
N THR A 20 -0.16 -8.52 6.25
CA THR A 20 -0.07 -9.06 7.63
C THR A 20 -1.44 -9.21 8.30
N SER A 21 -2.41 -8.32 8.01
CA SER A 21 -3.78 -8.40 8.56
C SER A 21 -4.56 -9.64 8.10
N PHE A 22 -4.06 -10.36 7.10
CA PHE A 22 -4.71 -11.54 6.52
C PHE A 22 -3.86 -12.80 6.67
N ARG A 23 -2.77 -12.72 7.43
CA ARG A 23 -1.91 -13.87 7.70
C ARG A 23 -2.62 -14.82 8.67
N ILE A 24 -2.68 -16.10 8.29
CA ILE A 24 -3.34 -17.16 9.09
C ILE A 24 -2.37 -18.23 9.62
N ALA A 25 -1.10 -18.17 9.22
CA ALA A 25 -0.06 -19.10 9.65
C ALA A 25 1.28 -18.37 9.80
N ASP A 26 2.09 -18.79 10.76
CA ASP A 26 3.43 -18.24 11.03
C ASP A 26 4.51 -18.94 10.17
N THR A 27 4.29 -18.99 8.86
CA THR A 27 5.28 -19.43 7.87
C THR A 27 6.10 -18.24 7.34
N PRO A 28 7.31 -18.45 6.79
CA PRO A 28 8.04 -17.39 6.08
C PRO A 28 7.14 -16.71 5.05
N TRP A 29 7.25 -15.38 4.96
CA TRP A 29 6.34 -14.58 4.15
C TRP A 29 7.09 -13.44 3.44
N HIS A 30 6.50 -12.97 2.34
CA HIS A 30 6.97 -11.80 1.61
C HIS A 30 6.05 -10.61 1.85
N PRO A 31 6.58 -9.41 2.17
CA PRO A 31 5.80 -8.19 2.25
C PRO A 31 4.84 -8.01 1.07
N ALA A 32 3.56 -7.85 1.35
CA ALA A 32 2.52 -7.70 0.34
C ALA A 32 1.40 -6.80 0.86
N VAL A 33 0.57 -6.27 -0.04
CA VAL A 33 -0.62 -5.48 0.31
C VAL A 33 -1.85 -6.05 -0.38
N ARG A 34 -3.04 -5.79 0.17
CA ARG A 34 -4.32 -6.12 -0.46
C ARG A 34 -5.03 -4.86 -0.94
N ILE A 35 -5.62 -4.97 -2.14
CA ILE A 35 -6.37 -3.92 -2.81
C ILE A 35 -7.82 -4.38 -2.96
N SER A 36 -8.77 -3.59 -2.45
CA SER A 36 -10.20 -3.81 -2.68
C SER A 36 -10.59 -3.26 -4.05
N LEU A 37 -11.31 -4.05 -4.84
CA LEU A 37 -11.83 -3.61 -6.14
C LEU A 37 -13.29 -3.14 -6.07
N GLY A 38 -14.04 -3.63 -5.09
CA GLY A 38 -15.51 -3.48 -5.04
C GLY A 38 -16.02 -2.12 -4.56
N SER A 39 -15.15 -1.27 -4.02
CA SER A 39 -15.51 0.04 -3.45
C SER A 39 -15.10 1.22 -4.32
N THR A 40 -14.70 0.97 -5.57
CA THR A 40 -14.12 1.97 -6.48
C THR A 40 -14.72 1.85 -7.87
N THR A 41 -14.93 2.98 -8.54
CA THR A 41 -15.11 3.03 -9.99
C THR A 41 -13.83 2.62 -10.73
N GLU A 42 -13.93 2.30 -12.02
CA GLU A 42 -12.73 1.99 -12.83
C GLU A 42 -11.71 3.14 -12.83
N GLY A 43 -12.19 4.40 -12.92
CA GLY A 43 -11.34 5.58 -12.90
C GLY A 43 -10.58 5.74 -11.57
N GLU A 44 -11.26 5.55 -10.44
CA GLU A 44 -10.65 5.58 -9.12
C GLU A 44 -9.65 4.43 -8.94
N LEU A 45 -10.00 3.22 -9.39
CA LEU A 45 -9.11 2.06 -9.34
C LEU A 45 -7.84 2.32 -10.15
N ARG A 46 -7.96 2.82 -11.38
CA ARG A 46 -6.81 3.17 -12.23
C ARG A 46 -5.93 4.23 -11.59
N SER A 47 -6.53 5.28 -11.03
CA SER A 47 -5.82 6.34 -10.32
C SER A 47 -5.05 5.80 -9.11
N GLY A 48 -5.74 5.01 -8.26
CA GLY A 48 -5.14 4.38 -7.08
C GLY A 48 -4.00 3.43 -7.43
N LEU A 49 -4.18 2.55 -8.41
CA LEU A 49 -3.12 1.65 -8.89
C LEU A 49 -1.93 2.41 -9.47
N SER A 50 -2.15 3.55 -10.12
CA SER A 50 -1.04 4.38 -10.61
C SER A 50 -0.20 4.95 -9.48
N VAL A 51 -0.81 5.32 -8.34
CA VAL A 51 -0.09 5.75 -7.13
C VAL A 51 0.69 4.58 -6.53
N VAL A 52 0.07 3.41 -6.39
CA VAL A 52 0.71 2.21 -5.85
C VAL A 52 1.91 1.79 -6.71
N ALA A 53 1.77 1.82 -8.04
CA ALA A 53 2.87 1.50 -8.96
C ALA A 53 4.03 2.50 -8.84
N LYS A 54 3.73 3.81 -8.76
CA LYS A 54 4.77 4.84 -8.53
C LYS A 54 5.51 4.64 -7.21
N LEU A 55 4.80 4.25 -6.16
CA LEU A 55 5.40 3.93 -4.86
C LEU A 55 6.28 2.69 -4.89
N LEU A 56 5.90 1.68 -5.65
CA LEU A 56 6.65 0.42 -5.77
C LEU A 56 7.91 0.58 -6.63
N LEU A 57 7.84 1.42 -7.66
CA LEU A 57 8.92 1.65 -8.62
C LEU A 57 9.83 2.82 -8.24
N GLY A 58 9.34 3.75 -7.42
CA GLY A 58 10.09 4.90 -6.94
C GLY A 58 10.94 4.57 -5.72
N ASP A 59 11.96 5.39 -5.48
CA ASP A 59 12.70 5.35 -4.23
C ASP A 59 11.79 5.89 -3.11
N PRO A 60 11.53 5.14 -2.02
CA PRO A 60 10.69 5.65 -0.96
C PRO A 60 11.38 6.86 -0.32
N GLU A 61 10.88 8.07 -0.60
CA GLU A 61 11.30 9.25 0.14
C GLU A 61 11.19 8.94 1.64
N HIS A 62 12.33 8.99 2.33
CA HIS A 62 12.38 8.72 3.76
C HIS A 62 11.38 9.64 4.45
N LEU A 63 10.33 9.05 5.02
CA LEU A 63 9.45 9.74 5.95
C LEU A 63 10.31 10.23 7.11
N LEU A 64 10.70 11.50 7.06
CA LEU A 64 11.16 12.21 8.24
C LEU A 64 9.94 12.29 9.15
N LEU A 65 9.96 11.51 10.23
CA LEU A 65 9.04 11.70 11.33
C LEU A 65 9.22 13.14 11.83
N ALA A 66 8.28 14.01 11.53
CA ALA A 66 8.11 15.25 12.25
C ALA A 66 7.55 14.87 13.63
N ILE A 67 8.44 14.83 14.62
CA ILE A 67 8.10 14.82 16.04
C ILE A 67 7.97 16.28 16.47
#